data_AF-A0A5T0UIV6-F1
#
_entry.id   AF-A0A5T0UIV6-F1
#
_cell.length_a   1.000
_cell.length_b   1.000
_cell.length_c   1.000
_cell.angle_alpha   90.00
_cell.angle_beta   90.00
_cell.angle_gamma   90.00
#
_symmetry.space_group_name_H-M   'P 1'
#
loop_
_entity.id
_entity.type
_entity.pdbx_description
1 polymer ?
#
loop_
_entity_poly.entity_id
_entity_poly.type
_entity_poly.pdbx_seq_one_letter_code
_entity_poly.pdbx_strand_id
1 'polypeptide(L)'
;MPKRTTPRYLTLCALGITLNIIGSNLALFLHLPLYLDTLGTMLCAALLGPTAGLLVGGSTALLVGMTTDVFSLYYSPIQLLIGLIVGLIFKYRTPTKIWQLFLAAL
;
A
#
# COMPACT_ATOMS: atom_id res chain seq x y z
N MET A 1 13.19 1.11 -26.28
CA MET A 1 13.85 2.00 -25.29
C MET A 1 13.61 1.43 -23.89
N PRO A 2 14.44 0.48 -23.38
CA PRO A 2 14.13 -0.19 -22.13
C PRO A 2 14.52 0.74 -20.96
N LYS A 3 13.51 1.24 -20.24
CA LYS A 3 13.69 1.91 -18.95
C LYS A 3 14.39 0.91 -18.04
N ARG A 4 15.63 1.21 -17.61
CA ARG A 4 16.32 0.48 -16.54
C ARG A 4 15.45 0.55 -15.28
N THR A 5 14.58 -0.43 -15.07
CA THR A 5 13.92 -0.65 -13.79
C THR A 5 15.00 -1.12 -12.83
N THR A 6 15.47 -0.21 -11.98
CA THR A 6 16.46 -0.51 -10.94
C THR A 6 15.95 -1.70 -10.13
N PRO A 7 16.72 -2.79 -9.94
CA PRO A 7 16.29 -3.97 -9.17
C PRO A 7 15.65 -3.63 -7.82
N ARG A 8 16.16 -2.55 -7.19
CA ARG A 8 15.65 -1.94 -5.95
C ARG A 8 14.16 -1.57 -6.00
N TYR A 9 13.67 -1.07 -7.14
CA TYR A 9 12.26 -0.70 -7.32
C TYR A 9 11.38 -1.93 -7.26
N LEU A 10 11.76 -3.00 -7.97
CA LEU A 10 10.99 -4.24 -8.02
C LEU A 10 10.95 -4.92 -6.64
N THR A 11 12.10 -4.98 -5.95
CA THR A 11 12.18 -5.61 -4.63
C THR A 11 11.36 -4.88 -3.59
N LEU A 12 11.35 -3.54 -3.60
CA LEU A 12 10.56 -2.75 -2.67
C LEU A 12 9.06 -2.90 -2.94
N CYS A 13 8.64 -2.89 -4.20
CA CYS A 13 7.23 -3.16 -4.55
C CYS A 13 6.80 -4.56 -4.13
N ALA A 14 7.61 -5.59 -4.41
CA ALA A 14 7.31 -6.97 -4.02
C ALA A 14 7.24 -7.14 -2.49
N LEU A 15 8.13 -6.47 -1.75
CA LEU A 15 8.12 -6.44 -0.30
C LEU A 15 6.84 -5.75 0.23
N GLY A 16 6.45 -4.62 -0.36
CA GLY A 16 5.21 -3.90 -0.02
C GLY A 16 3.96 -4.76 -0.23
N ILE A 17 3.84 -5.47 -1.36
CA ILE A 17 2.72 -6.38 -1.63
C ILE A 17 2.69 -7.52 -0.60
N THR A 18 3.85 -8.12 -0.32
CA THR A 18 3.94 -9.22 0.65
C THR A 18 3.54 -8.77 2.05
N LEU A 19 4.01 -7.60 2.49
CA LEU A 19 3.62 -7.00 3.76
C LEU A 19 2.11 -6.78 3.84
N ASN A 20 1.49 -6.29 2.76
CA ASN A 20 0.06 -6.06 2.76
C ASN A 20 -0.76 -7.35 2.86
N ILE A 21 -0.34 -8.42 2.17
CA ILE A 21 -0.99 -9.73 2.26
C ILE A 21 -0.86 -10.31 3.68
N ILE A 22 0.32 -10.20 4.29
CA ILE A 22 0.53 -10.65 5.67
C ILE A 22 -0.32 -9.82 6.63
N GLY A 23 -0.34 -8.49 6.45
CA GLY A 23 -1.14 -7.57 7.25
C GLY A 23 -2.63 -7.86 7.17
N SER A 24 -3.15 -8.11 5.97
CA SER A 24 -4.54 -8.49 5.75
C SER A 24 -4.91 -9.79 6.47
N ASN A 25 -4.08 -10.82 6.36
CA ASN A 25 -4.32 -12.10 7.05
C ASN A 25 -4.21 -11.96 8.58
N LEU A 26 -3.29 -11.14 9.09
CA LEU A 26 -3.18 -10.84 10.52
C LEU A 26 -4.40 -10.07 11.05
N ALA A 27 -4.90 -9.10 10.30
CA ALA A 27 -6.09 -8.34 10.66
C ALA A 27 -7.32 -9.26 10.78
N LEU A 28 -7.49 -10.17 9.81
CA LEU A 28 -8.55 -11.18 9.84
C LEU A 28 -8.39 -12.16 11.01
N PHE A 29 -7.18 -12.65 11.25
CA PHE A 29 -6.91 -13.61 12.32
C PHE A 29 -7.16 -13.00 13.71
N LEU A 30 -6.76 -11.75 13.91
CA LEU A 30 -6.91 -11.04 15.19
C LEU A 30 -8.25 -10.30 15.31
N HIS A 31 -9.14 -10.36 14.31
CA HIS A 31 -10.38 -9.56 14.21
C HIS A 31 -10.14 -8.06 14.47
N LEU A 32 -8.99 -7.56 13.99
CA LEU A 32 -8.59 -6.17 14.20
C LEU A 32 -9.26 -5.29 13.14
N PRO A 33 -10.02 -4.24 13.52
CA PRO A 33 -10.63 -3.30 12.58
C PRO A 33 -9.61 -2.27 12.06
N LEU A 34 -8.39 -2.72 11.73
CA LEU A 34 -7.30 -1.88 11.22
C LEU A 34 -6.88 -2.36 9.82
N TYR A 35 -6.73 -1.42 8.89
CA TYR A 35 -6.27 -1.67 7.51
C TYR A 35 -4.77 -1.89 7.44
N LEU A 36 -4.29 -2.97 8.07
CA LEU A 36 -2.87 -3.35 8.11
C LEU A 36 -2.29 -3.64 6.70
N ASP A 37 -3.15 -3.86 5.73
CA ASP A 37 -2.88 -4.03 4.30
C ASP A 37 -2.56 -2.72 3.56
N THR A 38 -2.59 -1.56 4.24
CA THR A 38 -2.19 -0.27 3.65
C THR A 38 -0.74 0.11 3.96
N LEU A 39 -0.08 -0.57 4.90
CA LEU A 39 1.27 -0.23 5.36
C LEU A 39 2.33 -0.34 4.24
N GLY A 40 2.33 -1.45 3.51
CA GLY A 40 3.24 -1.67 2.38
C GLY A 40 2.97 -0.72 1.21
N THR A 41 1.70 -0.35 1.01
CA THR A 41 1.28 0.65 0.02
C THR A 41 1.82 2.04 0.37
N MET A 42 1.68 2.46 1.63
CA MET A 42 2.22 3.73 2.13
C MET A 42 3.74 3.79 2.07
N LEU A 43 4.43 2.71 2.46
CA LEU A 43 5.89 2.61 2.38
C LEU A 43 6.38 2.74 0.93
N CYS A 44 5.76 2.02 -0.01
CA CYS A 44 6.14 2.12 -1.43
C CYS A 44 5.78 3.49 -2.02
N ALA A 45 4.64 4.06 -1.65
CA ALA A 45 4.23 5.40 -2.07
C ALA A 45 5.21 6.48 -1.58
N ALA A 46 5.68 6.37 -0.34
CA ALA A 46 6.62 7.30 0.28
C ALA A 46 8.03 7.18 -0.31
N LEU A 47 8.53 5.96 -0.53
CA LEU A 47 9.90 5.70 -0.96
C LEU A 47 10.10 5.79 -2.48
N LEU A 48 9.12 5.33 -3.26
CA LEU A 48 9.22 5.21 -4.72
C LEU A 48 8.27 6.17 -5.45
N GLY A 49 7.42 6.87 -4.71
CA GLY A 49 6.45 7.83 -5.23
C GLY A 49 5.06 7.25 -5.50
N PRO A 50 4.10 8.11 -5.92
CA PRO A 50 2.68 7.77 -6.00
C PRO A 50 2.36 6.65 -6.99
N THR A 51 3.14 6.51 -8.07
CA THR A 51 2.94 5.44 -9.04
C THR A 51 3.24 4.06 -8.46
N ALA A 52 4.26 3.94 -7.61
CA ALA A 52 4.57 2.70 -6.92
C ALA A 52 3.50 2.36 -5.87
N GLY A 53 3.00 3.37 -5.15
CA GLY A 53 1.88 3.23 -4.22
C GLY A 53 0.62 2.69 -4.91
N LEU A 54 0.22 3.28 -6.03
CA LEU A 54 -0.90 2.79 -6.84
C LEU A 54 -0.70 1.35 -7.31
N LEU A 55 0.50 1.02 -7.80
CA LEU A 55 0.80 -0.33 -8.27
C LEU A 55 0.73 -1.36 -7.12
N VAL A 56 1.36 -1.08 -5.98
CA VAL A 56 1.40 -1.99 -4.83
C VAL A 56 0.02 -2.14 -4.21
N GLY A 57 -0.70 -1.04 -3.98
CA GLY A 57 -2.05 -1.05 -3.43
C GLY A 57 -3.06 -1.71 -4.36
N GLY A 58 -3.02 -1.39 -5.66
CA GLY A 58 -3.90 -2.02 -6.65
C GLY A 58 -3.64 -3.51 -6.82
N SER A 59 -2.36 -3.92 -6.87
CA SER A 59 -2.00 -5.33 -6.97
C SER A 59 -2.43 -6.10 -5.72
N THR A 60 -2.23 -5.53 -4.54
CA THR A 60 -2.66 -6.14 -3.27
C THR A 60 -4.17 -6.27 -3.23
N ALA A 61 -4.91 -5.20 -3.52
CA ALA A 61 -6.36 -5.21 -3.47
C ALA A 61 -6.98 -6.22 -4.44
N LEU A 62 -6.38 -6.41 -5.62
CA LEU A 62 -6.78 -7.45 -6.56
C LEU A 62 -6.45 -8.85 -6.03
N LEU A 63 -5.24 -9.07 -5.50
CA LEU A 63 -4.83 -10.38 -4.99
C LEU A 63 -5.65 -10.80 -3.78
N VAL A 64 -5.73 -9.96 -2.75
CA VAL A 64 -6.46 -10.22 -1.50
C VAL A 64 -7.98 -10.26 -1.75
N GLY A 65 -8.50 -9.38 -2.60
CA GLY A 65 -9.90 -9.36 -2.98
C GLY A 65 -10.35 -10.60 -3.76
N MET A 66 -9.42 -11.27 -4.45
CA MET A 66 -9.70 -12.56 -5.11
C MET A 66 -9.51 -13.77 -4.19
N THR A 67 -8.61 -13.71 -3.20
CA THR A 67 -8.27 -14.88 -2.36
C THR A 67 -9.05 -14.98 -1.06
N THR A 68 -9.35 -13.84 -0.42
CA THR A 68 -9.67 -13.86 1.02
C THR A 68 -11.10 -13.39 1.32
N ASP A 69 -11.55 -12.25 0.77
CA ASP A 69 -12.93 -11.77 0.96
C ASP A 69 -13.31 -10.63 -0.01
N VAL A 70 -14.53 -10.67 -0.57
CA VAL A 70 -15.10 -9.64 -1.48
C VAL A 70 -15.19 -8.25 -0.82
N PHE A 71 -15.16 -8.17 0.52
CA PHE A 71 -15.07 -6.91 1.25
C PHE A 71 -13.78 -6.13 0.96
N SER A 72 -12.67 -6.81 0.64
CA SER A 72 -11.41 -6.16 0.26
C SER A 72 -11.49 -5.49 -1.12
N LEU A 73 -12.28 -6.05 -2.05
CA LEU A 73 -12.58 -5.41 -3.34
C LEU A 73 -13.35 -4.09 -3.17
N TYR A 74 -14.23 -3.99 -2.18
CA TYR A 74 -14.96 -2.76 -1.89
C TYR A 74 -14.04 -1.64 -1.35
N TYR A 75 -12.98 -2.02 -0.63
CA TYR A 75 -11.95 -1.10 -0.12
C TYR A 75 -10.80 -0.82 -1.10
N SER A 76 -10.74 -1.54 -2.23
CA SER A 76 -9.77 -1.33 -3.31
C SER A 76 -9.63 0.14 -3.78
N PRO A 77 -10.72 0.87 -4.09
CA PRO A 77 -10.59 2.27 -4.51
C PRO A 77 -10.05 3.18 -3.39
N ILE A 78 -10.37 2.89 -2.13
CA ILE A 78 -9.84 3.63 -0.97
C ILE A 78 -8.34 3.37 -0.84
N GLN A 79 -7.89 2.13 -1.02
CA GLN A 79 -6.48 1.76 -0.96
C GLN A 79 -5.65 2.41 -2.08
N LEU A 80 -6.21 2.49 -3.29
CA LEU A 80 -5.61 3.22 -4.41
C LEU A 80 -5.52 4.73 -4.13
N LEU A 81 -6.58 5.32 -3.56
CA LEU A 81 -6.60 6.73 -3.15
C LEU A 81 -5.55 7.02 -2.08
N ILE A 82 -5.40 6.16 -1.08
CA ILE A 82 -4.36 6.29 -0.04
C ILE A 82 -2.97 6.26 -0.68
N GLY A 83 -2.69 5.29 -1.56
CA GLY A 83 -1.39 5.21 -2.25
C GLY A 83 -1.09 6.46 -3.09
N LEU A 84 -2.11 7.00 -3.76
CA LEU A 84 -2.00 8.22 -4.57
C LEU A 84 -1.78 9.46 -3.68
N ILE A 85 -2.60 9.66 -2.66
CA ILE A 85 -2.53 10.81 -1.75
C ILE A 85 -1.20 10.79 -0.98
N VAL A 86 -0.83 9.66 -0.39
CA VAL A 86 0.42 9.53 0.38
C VAL A 86 1.63 9.75 -0.52
N GLY A 87 1.63 9.20 -1.74
CA GLY A 87 2.73 9.40 -2.67
C GLY A 87 2.82 10.83 -3.22
N LEU A 88 1.68 11.51 -3.44
CA LEU A 88 1.68 12.93 -3.80
C LEU A 88 2.18 13.78 -2.64
N ILE A 89 1.68 13.54 -1.42
CA ILE A 89 2.14 14.27 -0.22
C ILE A 89 3.65 14.11 -0.10
N PHE A 90 4.20 12.90 -0.07
CA PHE A 90 5.64 12.68 0.04
C PHE A 90 6.47 13.28 -1.11
N LYS A 91 5.91 13.36 -2.32
CA LYS A 91 6.56 13.98 -3.48
C LYS A 91 6.67 15.50 -3.36
N TYR A 92 5.68 16.17 -2.76
CA TYR A 92 5.62 17.63 -2.64
C TYR A 92 5.98 18.17 -1.24
N ARG A 93 5.89 17.34 -0.21
CA ARG A 93 6.25 17.59 1.19
C ARG A 93 6.70 16.29 1.84
N THR A 94 7.96 16.19 2.26
CA THR A 94 8.34 15.17 3.24
C THR A 94 7.52 15.39 4.51
N PRO A 95 6.57 14.50 4.87
CA PRO A 95 5.85 14.66 6.11
C PRO A 95 6.83 14.40 7.25
N THR A 96 6.99 15.39 8.11
CA THR A 96 7.93 15.38 9.24
C THR A 96 7.49 14.47 10.38
N LYS A 97 6.31 13.82 10.29
CA LYS A 97 5.72 13.01 11.36
C LYS A 97 5.08 11.72 10.82
N ILE A 98 5.73 10.59 11.14
CA ILE A 98 5.26 9.23 10.79
C ILE A 98 3.87 8.91 11.39
N TRP A 99 3.49 9.56 12.49
CA TRP A 99 2.17 9.42 13.13
C TRP A 99 0.99 9.90 12.27
N GLN A 100 1.21 10.80 11.31
CA GLN A 100 0.15 11.25 10.39
C GLN A 100 -0.22 10.17 9.37
N LEU A 101 0.69 9.22 9.08
CA LEU A 101 0.39 8.04 8.26
C LEU A 101 -0.51 7.06 9.03
N PHE A 102 -0.31 6.92 10.34
CA PHE A 102 -1.18 6.09 11.19
C PHE A 102 -2.59 6.68 11.32
N LEU A 103 -2.75 8.00 11.40
CA LEU A 103 -4.05 8.66 11.45
C LEU A 103 -4.82 8.60 10.11
N ALA A 104 -4.12 8.51 8.98
CA ALA A 104 -4.75 8.33 7.67
C ALA A 104 -5.18 6.87 7.42
N ALA A 105 -4.69 5.93 8.24
CA ALA A 105 -4.93 4.49 8.14
C ALA A 105 -5.88 3.93 9.23
N LEU A 106 -6.26 4.75 10.22
CA LEU A 106 -7.32 4.48 11.20
C LEU A 106 -8.68 4.83 10.60
#